data_AF-A0A1Y1LCL0-F1
#
_entry.id   AF-A0A1Y1LCL0-F1
#
_cell.length_a   1.000
_cell.length_b   1.000
_cell.length_c   1.000
_cell.angle_alpha   90.00
_cell.angle_beta   90.00
_cell.angle_gamma   90.00
#
_symmetry.space_group_name_H-M   'P 1'
#
loop_
_entity.id
_entity.type
_entity.pdbx_description
1 polymer ?
#
loop_
_entity_poly.entity_id
_entity_poly.type
_entity_poly.pdbx_seq_one_letter_code
_entity_poly.pdbx_strand_id
1 'polypeptide(L)'
;AAGLQQPQHGGQLQHGVLMEHPTMRAQTNKGRIREVWKHNLEEEMAVLRDIVDKYPYIAMDTEFPGVVARPMGSFRGKSDYHYQCLRTNVDMLKVIQIGLTLFNEDG
;
A
#
# COMPACT_ATOMS: atom_id res chain seq x y z
N ALA A 1 66.60 2.70 23.80
CA ALA A 1 66.25 1.28 23.90
C ALA A 1 64.84 1.10 23.38
N ALA A 2 64.70 0.69 22.12
CA ALA A 2 63.45 0.32 21.48
C ALA A 2 63.55 -1.18 21.16
N GLY A 3 62.56 -1.96 21.60
CA GLY A 3 62.52 -3.41 21.48
C GLY A 3 61.17 -3.86 20.93
N LEU A 4 61.25 -4.66 19.88
CA LEU A 4 60.19 -5.20 19.02
C LEU A 4 59.46 -6.41 19.64
N GLN A 5 58.32 -6.73 19.01
CA GLN A 5 57.71 -8.05 18.75
C GLN A 5 56.64 -8.65 19.69
N GLN A 6 55.52 -9.01 19.05
CA GLN A 6 54.45 -9.94 19.46
C GLN A 6 54.94 -11.41 19.45
N PRO A 7 54.13 -12.34 19.98
CA PRO A 7 53.64 -13.44 19.11
C PRO A 7 52.17 -13.86 19.31
N GLN A 8 51.77 -14.81 18.44
CA GLN A 8 50.46 -15.24 17.92
C GLN A 8 49.66 -16.29 18.74
N HIS A 9 48.36 -16.43 18.40
CA HIS A 9 47.67 -17.65 17.86
C HIS A 9 46.17 -17.61 18.28
N GLY A 10 45.15 -18.03 17.54
CA GLY A 10 44.97 -18.69 16.24
C GLY A 10 43.47 -18.96 16.03
N GLY A 11 43.01 -19.20 14.80
CA GLY A 11 41.62 -19.57 14.49
C GLY A 11 41.31 -19.50 13.00
N GLN A 12 41.00 -20.64 12.40
CA GLN A 12 40.91 -20.94 10.97
C GLN A 12 39.55 -20.59 10.32
N LEU A 13 39.62 -20.23 9.02
CA LEU A 13 38.78 -20.64 7.86
C LEU A 13 37.24 -20.62 7.98
N GLN A 14 36.54 -19.88 7.11
CA GLN A 14 35.70 -20.46 6.03
C GLN A 14 35.22 -19.43 4.98
N HIS A 15 35.26 -19.88 3.74
CA HIS A 15 34.72 -19.30 2.51
C HIS A 15 33.23 -18.90 2.66
N GLY A 16 32.90 -17.64 2.43
CA GLY A 16 31.51 -17.17 2.31
C GLY A 16 31.31 -16.56 0.93
N VAL A 17 30.93 -17.40 -0.04
CA VAL A 17 30.43 -16.95 -1.34
C VAL A 17 29.18 -16.12 -1.06
N LEU A 18 29.28 -14.80 -1.18
CA LEU A 18 28.10 -13.95 -1.28
C LEU A 18 27.47 -14.26 -2.63
N MET A 19 26.58 -15.25 -2.63
CA MET A 19 25.57 -15.41 -3.66
C MET A 19 24.86 -14.07 -3.76
N GLU A 20 25.15 -13.32 -4.83
CA GLU A 20 24.28 -12.26 -5.30
C GLU A 20 22.90 -12.90 -5.43
N HIS A 21 22.06 -12.67 -4.44
CA HIS A 21 20.63 -12.84 -4.60
C HIS A 21 20.30 -12.01 -5.84
N PRO A 22 19.79 -12.61 -6.93
CA PRO A 22 19.29 -11.81 -8.02
C PRO A 22 18.22 -10.95 -7.37
N THR A 23 18.49 -9.65 -7.30
CA THR A 23 17.47 -8.64 -7.10
C THR A 23 16.36 -9.06 -8.01
N MET A 24 15.23 -9.48 -7.41
CA MET A 24 14.03 -9.82 -8.17
C MET A 24 13.91 -8.72 -9.17
N ARG A 25 14.08 -9.07 -10.46
CA ARG A 25 13.96 -8.11 -11.54
C ARG A 25 12.75 -7.30 -11.18
N ALA A 26 12.93 -6.00 -10.99
CA ALA A 26 11.83 -5.06 -10.99
C ALA A 26 11.28 -5.19 -12.41
N GLN A 27 10.47 -6.21 -12.61
CA GLN A 27 9.64 -6.39 -13.75
C GLN A 27 8.74 -5.19 -13.62
N THR A 28 9.08 -4.16 -14.39
CA THR A 28 8.27 -2.97 -14.54
C THR A 28 6.96 -3.51 -15.10
N ASN A 29 6.06 -3.81 -14.17
CA ASN A 29 4.84 -4.54 -14.42
C ASN A 29 3.92 -3.52 -15.07
N LYS A 30 4.19 -3.25 -16.36
CA LYS A 30 3.44 -2.37 -17.24
C LYS A 30 2.04 -2.96 -17.35
N GLY A 31 1.18 -2.65 -16.38
CA GLY A 31 -0.18 -3.20 -16.26
C GLY A 31 -0.62 -3.63 -14.85
N ARG A 32 0.23 -3.59 -13.82
CA ARG A 32 -0.23 -3.94 -12.44
C ARG A 32 -1.18 -2.91 -11.85
N ILE A 33 -0.99 -1.63 -12.20
CA ILE A 33 -1.87 -0.53 -11.81
C ILE A 33 -2.40 0.07 -13.10
N ARG A 34 -3.73 0.17 -13.21
CA ARG A 34 -4.43 0.70 -14.38
C ARG A 34 -5.02 2.05 -14.00
N GLU A 35 -4.53 3.11 -14.64
CA GLU A 35 -5.02 4.47 -14.42
C GLU A 35 -6.35 4.66 -15.15
N VAL A 36 -7.41 4.97 -14.40
CA VAL A 36 -8.76 5.11 -14.93
C VAL A 36 -9.17 6.58 -14.92
N TRP A 37 -9.47 7.10 -16.10
CA TRP A 37 -9.91 8.46 -16.35
C TRP A 37 -11.24 8.45 -17.11
N LYS A 38 -11.82 9.64 -17.31
CA LYS A 38 -13.13 9.78 -17.97
C LYS A 38 -13.25 9.05 -19.32
N HIS A 39 -12.17 8.97 -20.10
CA HIS A 39 -12.21 8.42 -21.45
C HIS A 39 -12.12 6.89 -21.50
N ASN A 40 -11.54 6.23 -20.49
CA ASN A 40 -11.39 4.77 -20.43
C ASN A 40 -12.20 4.13 -19.28
N LEU A 41 -12.98 4.90 -18.53
CA LEU A 41 -13.78 4.39 -17.42
C LEU A 41 -14.67 3.20 -17.81
N GLU A 42 -15.38 3.28 -18.93
CA GLU A 42 -16.29 2.19 -19.33
C GLU A 42 -15.53 0.91 -19.70
N GLU A 43 -14.39 1.04 -20.38
CA GLU A 43 -13.54 -0.09 -20.75
C GLU A 43 -13.00 -0.80 -19.50
N GLU A 44 -12.49 -0.04 -18.55
CA GLU A 44 -11.92 -0.59 -17.30
C GLU A 44 -13.00 -1.19 -16.39
N MET A 45 -14.20 -0.59 -16.37
CA MET A 45 -15.34 -1.15 -15.65
C MET A 45 -15.85 -2.45 -16.30
N ALA A 46 -15.76 -2.59 -17.62
CA ALA A 46 -16.06 -3.85 -18.29
C ALA A 46 -15.06 -4.95 -17.89
N VAL A 47 -13.76 -4.64 -17.89
CA VAL A 47 -12.73 -5.55 -17.39
C VAL A 47 -13.00 -5.95 -15.94
N LEU A 48 -13.32 -4.98 -15.07
CA LEU A 48 -13.62 -5.23 -13.65
C LEU A 48 -14.80 -6.20 -13.49
N ARG A 49 -15.88 -6.02 -14.27
CA ARG A 49 -17.05 -6.93 -14.27
C ARG A 49 -16.69 -8.35 -14.67
N ASP A 50 -15.77 -8.53 -15.62
CA ASP A 50 -15.37 -9.87 -16.08
C ASP A 50 -14.46 -10.60 -15.07
N ILE A 51 -13.64 -9.86 -14.31
CA ILE A 51 -12.66 -10.45 -13.38
C ILE A 51 -13.21 -10.65 -11.97
N VAL A 52 -14.27 -9.93 -11.55
CA VAL A 52 -14.78 -9.98 -10.16
C VAL A 52 -15.31 -11.37 -9.78
N ASP A 53 -15.84 -12.14 -10.74
CA ASP A 53 -16.30 -13.50 -10.51
C ASP A 53 -15.14 -14.46 -10.18
N LYS A 54 -13.94 -14.19 -10.72
CA LYS A 54 -12.72 -14.99 -10.49
C LYS A 54 -11.91 -14.50 -9.29
N TYR A 55 -11.92 -13.21 -9.04
CA TYR A 55 -11.18 -12.54 -7.96
C TYR A 55 -12.16 -11.76 -7.08
N PRO A 56 -12.92 -12.45 -6.20
CA PRO A 56 -14.07 -11.85 -5.50
C PRO A 56 -13.69 -10.97 -4.31
N TYR A 57 -12.43 -10.99 -3.87
CA TYR A 57 -11.99 -10.15 -2.76
C TYR A 57 -11.48 -8.81 -3.28
N ILE A 58 -11.99 -7.71 -2.70
CA ILE A 58 -11.64 -6.34 -3.11
C ILE A 58 -10.99 -5.62 -1.93
N ALA A 59 -9.74 -5.21 -2.11
CA ALA A 59 -9.10 -4.20 -1.28
C ALA A 59 -9.38 -2.82 -1.88
N MET A 60 -9.79 -1.88 -1.03
CA MET A 60 -10.19 -0.53 -1.45
C MET A 60 -9.53 0.52 -0.58
N ASP A 61 -9.10 1.60 -1.23
CA ASP A 61 -8.58 2.79 -0.57
C ASP A 61 -9.06 4.05 -1.29
N THR A 62 -9.15 5.18 -0.58
CA THR A 62 -9.62 6.44 -1.15
C THR A 62 -8.75 7.60 -0.72
N GLU A 63 -8.45 8.49 -1.66
CA GLU A 63 -7.79 9.76 -1.37
C GLU A 63 -8.80 10.90 -1.46
N PHE A 64 -8.83 11.75 -0.43
CA PHE A 64 -9.71 12.92 -0.37
C PHE A 64 -9.01 14.08 0.36
N PRO A 65 -9.56 15.32 0.31
CA PRO A 65 -8.95 16.52 0.89
C PRO A 65 -8.89 16.57 2.44
N GLY A 66 -8.80 15.43 3.12
CA GLY A 66 -8.65 15.33 4.56
C GLY A 66 -9.86 15.80 5.35
N VAL A 67 -9.62 16.32 6.56
CA VAL A 67 -10.65 16.81 7.48
C VAL A 67 -10.59 18.33 7.53
N VAL A 68 -11.69 18.98 7.14
CA VAL A 68 -11.82 20.44 7.08
C VAL A 68 -12.82 21.00 8.08
N ALA A 69 -13.74 20.17 8.59
CA ALA A 69 -14.78 20.56 9.52
C ALA A 69 -14.86 19.64 10.74
N ARG A 70 -15.21 20.20 11.89
CA ARG A 70 -15.60 19.45 13.09
C ARG A 70 -17.04 19.78 13.44
N PRO A 71 -17.90 18.77 13.67
CA PRO A 71 -19.28 19.01 14.02
C PRO A 71 -19.36 19.67 15.40
N MET A 72 -20.30 20.60 15.56
CA MET A 72 -20.60 21.28 16.82
C MET A 72 -21.92 20.76 17.39
N GLY A 73 -22.00 20.57 18.71
CA GLY A 73 -23.22 20.13 19.38
C GLY A 73 -22.98 19.06 20.45
N SER A 74 -24.06 18.44 20.91
CA SER A 74 -24.01 17.33 21.86
C SER A 74 -23.92 15.99 21.12
N PHE A 75 -23.01 15.13 21.55
CA PHE A 75 -22.79 13.80 20.98
C PHE A 75 -23.06 12.70 22.01
N ARG A 76 -23.61 11.58 21.57
CA ARG A 76 -23.85 10.39 22.40
C ARG A 76 -22.57 9.56 22.55
N GLY A 77 -21.51 10.19 23.05
CA GLY A 77 -20.20 9.56 23.26
C GLY A 77 -19.24 9.69 22.06
N LYS A 78 -18.08 9.03 22.19
CA LYS A 78 -16.95 9.17 21.25
C LYS A 78 -17.26 8.63 19.85
N SER A 79 -17.93 7.48 19.75
CA SER A 79 -18.26 6.86 18.46
C SER A 79 -19.20 7.72 17.62
N ASP A 80 -20.23 8.30 18.24
CA ASP A 80 -21.14 9.25 17.58
C ASP A 80 -20.39 10.49 17.10
N TYR A 81 -19.52 11.08 17.93
CA TYR A 81 -18.67 12.20 17.50
C TYR A 81 -17.78 11.84 16.29
N HIS A 82 -17.13 10.67 16.30
CA HIS A 82 -16.31 10.21 15.18
C HIS A 82 -17.13 10.01 13.90
N TYR A 83 -18.32 9.42 14.02
CA TYR A 83 -19.23 9.26 12.88
C TYR A 83 -19.70 10.60 12.33
N GLN A 84 -20.14 11.53 13.18
CA GLN A 84 -20.56 12.87 12.73
C GLN A 84 -19.40 13.64 12.08
N CYS A 85 -18.18 13.46 12.59
CA CYS A 85 -16.98 14.04 12.00
C CYS A 85 -16.73 13.45 10.61
N LEU A 86 -16.78 12.13 10.45
CA LEU A 86 -16.66 11.49 9.14
C LEU A 86 -17.75 11.98 8.18
N ARG A 87 -19.02 11.89 8.58
CA ARG A 87 -20.17 12.30 7.78
C ARG A 87 -20.04 13.74 7.29
N THR A 88 -19.76 14.69 8.18
CA THR A 88 -19.68 16.11 7.82
C THR A 88 -18.62 16.35 6.76
N ASN A 89 -17.46 15.70 6.86
CA ASN A 89 -16.38 15.88 5.88
C ASN A 89 -16.64 15.14 4.57
N VAL A 90 -17.23 13.94 4.62
CA VAL A 90 -17.62 13.19 3.42
C VAL A 90 -18.70 13.92 2.63
N ASP A 91 -19.70 14.50 3.30
CA ASP A 91 -20.77 15.26 2.66
C ASP A 91 -20.24 16.55 1.98
N MET A 92 -19.20 17.16 2.56
CA MET A 92 -18.63 18.44 2.08
C MET A 92 -17.57 18.28 1.00
N LEU A 93 -16.82 17.17 1.01
CA LEU A 93 -15.63 17.00 0.18
C LEU A 93 -15.87 16.07 -0.99
N LYS A 94 -15.16 16.32 -2.08
CA LYS A 94 -15.15 15.42 -3.24
C LYS A 94 -13.97 14.46 -3.11
N VAL A 95 -14.22 13.18 -3.43
CA VAL A 95 -13.17 12.19 -3.58
C VAL A 95 -12.20 12.60 -4.69
N ILE A 96 -10.90 12.36 -4.48
CA ILE A 96 -9.85 12.62 -5.47
C ILE A 96 -9.56 11.34 -6.25
N GLN A 97 -9.35 10.22 -5.54
CA GLN A 97 -9.06 8.92 -6.14
C GLN A 97 -9.71 7.78 -5.36
N ILE A 98 -10.00 6.69 -6.07
CA ILE A 98 -10.44 5.41 -5.51
C ILE A 98 -9.50 4.34 -6.08
N GLY A 99 -8.79 3.65 -5.21
CA GLY A 99 -7.95 2.50 -5.55
C GLY A 99 -8.70 1.21 -5.30
N LEU A 100 -8.72 0.31 -6.29
CA LEU A 100 -9.30 -1.02 -6.17
C LEU A 100 -8.26 -2.08 -6.55
N THR A 101 -8.13 -3.11 -5.72
CA THR A 101 -7.31 -4.30 -6.01
C THR A 101 -8.14 -5.55 -5.80
N LEU A 102 -8.22 -6.40 -6.81
CA LEU A 102 -8.96 -7.65 -6.76
C LEU A 102 -8.00 -8.83 -6.54
N PHE A 103 -8.41 -9.77 -5.71
CA PHE A 103 -7.65 -10.97 -5.38
C PHE A 103 -8.59 -12.17 -5.11
N ASN A 104 -8.01 -13.36 -5.06
CA ASN A 104 -8.74 -14.61 -4.78
C ASN A 104 -8.40 -15.10 -3.36
N GLU A 105 -8.86 -16.31 -3.02
CA GLU A 105 -8.64 -16.92 -1.71
C GLU A 105 -7.17 -17.19 -1.37
N ASP A 106 -6.31 -17.28 -2.37
CA ASP A 106 -4.87 -17.50 -2.21
C ASP A 106 -4.07 -16.20 -1.99
N GLY A 107 -4.70 -15.04 -2.22
CA GLY A 107 -4.07 -13.71 -2.15
C GLY A 107 -3.51 -13.26 -3.49
#